data_AF-A0A399EC11-F1
#
_entry.id   AF-A0A399EC11-F1
#
_cell.length_a   1.000
_cell.length_b   1.000
_cell.length_c   1.000
_cell.angle_alpha   90.00
_cell.angle_beta   90.00
_cell.angle_gamma   90.00
#
_symmetry.space_group_name_H-M   'P 1'
#
loop_
_entity.id
_entity.type
_entity.pdbx_description
1 polymer ?
#
loop_
_entity_poly.entity_id
_entity_poly.type
_entity_poly.pdbx_seq_one_letter_code
_entity_poly.pdbx_strand_id
1 'polypeptide(L)'
;MGVILLGVVVATVLFSCVIAAGYYRSVYGVVRNPATNRRLDAWLVLFVPLLALLLVLDARLEPPVFVSGLVWAGAVWLYERATGGGRRHWRLLALALALLAPLPLLGVSPDWMMSLFLGVLGLGYAACGMLDHLELTRILPPVKDDDGTAL
;
A
#
# COMPACT_ATOMS: atom_id res chain seq x y z
N MET A 1 -19.46 -6.34 -12.35
CA MET A 1 -18.18 -7.05 -12.19
C MET A 1 -17.14 -6.21 -11.43
N GLY A 2 -16.86 -4.97 -11.86
CA GLY A 2 -15.80 -4.12 -11.24
C GLY A 2 -15.96 -3.84 -9.75
N VAL A 3 -17.17 -3.60 -9.24
CA VAL A 3 -17.39 -3.33 -7.80
C VAL A 3 -17.13 -4.56 -6.92
N ILE A 4 -17.49 -5.75 -7.40
CA ILE A 4 -17.25 -7.01 -6.67
C ILE A 4 -15.74 -7.29 -6.63
N LEU A 5 -15.05 -7.14 -7.77
CA LEU A 5 -13.60 -7.33 -7.84
C LEU A 5 -12.86 -6.33 -6.91
N LEU A 6 -13.25 -5.06 -6.93
CA LEU A 6 -12.70 -4.03 -6.05
C LEU A 6 -12.92 -4.38 -4.58
N GLY A 7 -14.13 -4.81 -4.21
CA GLY A 7 -14.46 -5.26 -2.86
C GLY A 7 -13.62 -6.45 -2.41
N VAL A 8 -13.41 -7.43 -3.29
CA VAL A 8 -12.54 -8.59 -3.03
C VAL A 8 -11.09 -8.14 -2.81
N VAL A 9 -10.55 -7.27 -3.69
CA VAL A 9 -9.17 -6.75 -3.55
C VAL A 9 -8.99 -6.03 -2.22
N VAL A 10 -9.91 -5.13 -1.86
CA VAL A 10 -9.85 -4.40 -0.59
C VAL A 10 -9.91 -5.36 0.60
N ALA A 11 -10.83 -6.34 0.57
CA ALA A 11 -10.95 -7.33 1.63
C ALA A 11 -9.68 -8.18 1.77
N THR A 12 -9.09 -8.62 0.65
CA THR A 12 -7.83 -9.38 0.65
C THR A 12 -6.67 -8.57 1.22
N VAL A 13 -6.55 -7.29 0.85
CA VAL A 13 -5.51 -6.42 1.40
C VAL A 13 -5.69 -6.26 2.91
N LEU A 14 -6.89 -5.92 3.37
CA LEU A 14 -7.17 -5.76 4.80
C LEU A 14 -6.91 -7.05 5.58
N PHE A 15 -7.32 -8.20 5.04
CA PHE A 15 -7.09 -9.50 5.64
C PHE A 15 -5.58 -9.83 5.72
N SER A 16 -4.82 -9.53 4.67
CA SER A 16 -3.37 -9.72 4.65
C SER A 16 -2.66 -8.88 5.71
N CYS A 17 -3.12 -7.65 5.96
CA CYS A 17 -2.60 -6.79 7.02
C CYS A 17 -2.84 -7.39 8.42
N VAL A 18 -4.02 -8.00 8.65
CA VAL A 18 -4.34 -8.66 9.92
C VAL A 18 -3.43 -9.87 10.14
N ILE A 19 -3.25 -10.72 9.12
CA ILE A 19 -2.35 -11.87 9.21
C ILE A 19 -0.91 -11.42 9.46
N ALA A 20 -0.42 -10.43 8.70
CA ALA A 20 0.92 -9.91 8.86
C ALA A 20 1.13 -9.34 10.28
N ALA A 21 0.18 -8.56 10.80
CA ALA A 21 0.25 -8.04 12.16
C ALA A 21 0.33 -9.15 13.22
N GLY A 22 -0.42 -10.25 13.03
CA GLY A 22 -0.34 -11.44 13.88
C GLY A 22 1.04 -12.10 13.84
N TYR A 23 1.57 -12.35 12.64
CA TYR A 23 2.89 -12.93 12.42
C TYR A 23 4.02 -12.09 13.05
N TYR A 24 4.02 -10.78 12.81
CA TYR A 24 5.06 -9.91 13.37
C TYR A 24 4.97 -9.85 14.90
N ARG A 25 3.76 -9.86 15.47
CA ARG A 25 3.57 -9.92 16.92
C ARG A 25 4.09 -11.23 17.52
N SER A 26 3.93 -12.37 16.84
CA SER A 26 4.42 -13.66 17.36
C SER A 26 5.94 -13.79 17.27
N VAL A 27 6.57 -13.30 16.19
CA VAL A 27 8.02 -13.48 15.97
C VAL A 27 8.87 -12.42 16.69
N TYR A 28 8.41 -11.17 16.70
CA TYR A 28 9.18 -10.03 17.21
C TYR A 28 8.60 -9.42 18.49
N GLY A 29 7.52 -10.01 19.03
CA GLY A 29 6.81 -9.47 20.18
C GLY A 29 6.04 -8.18 19.85
N VAL A 30 5.50 -7.53 20.90
CA VAL A 30 4.79 -6.26 20.74
C VAL A 30 5.79 -5.11 20.68
N VAL A 31 6.25 -4.79 19.47
CA VAL A 31 7.05 -3.59 19.24
C VAL A 31 6.13 -2.36 19.37
N ARG A 32 6.16 -1.70 20.53
CA ARG A 32 5.55 -0.37 20.70
C ARG A 32 6.34 0.59 19.83
N ASN A 33 5.80 0.95 18.68
CA ASN A 33 6.38 2.02 17.88
C ASN A 33 6.00 3.36 18.54
N PRO A 34 6.98 4.11 19.10
CA PRO A 34 6.73 5.37 19.79
C PRO A 34 6.23 6.48 18.84
N ALA A 35 6.37 6.27 17.53
CA ALA A 35 5.90 7.17 16.48
C ALA A 35 4.55 6.75 15.86
N THR A 36 3.94 5.62 16.27
CA THR A 36 2.59 5.26 15.79
C THR A 36 1.57 6.19 16.41
N ASN A 37 1.33 7.29 15.71
CA ASN A 37 0.19 8.15 15.96
C ASN A 37 -1.05 7.27 15.71
N ARG A 38 -1.87 6.95 16.72
CA ARG A 38 -3.15 6.21 16.55
C ARG A 38 -4.03 6.78 15.42
N ARG A 39 -3.81 8.06 15.08
CA ARG A 39 -4.41 8.74 13.94
C ARG A 39 -4.03 8.10 12.60
N LEU A 40 -2.79 7.64 12.38
CA LEU A 40 -2.33 7.04 11.12
C LEU A 40 -3.01 5.70 10.80
N ASP A 41 -3.25 4.85 11.80
CA ASP A 41 -3.98 3.60 11.62
C ASP A 41 -5.45 3.87 11.26
N ALA A 42 -6.08 4.87 11.91
CA ALA A 42 -7.43 5.31 11.57
C ALA A 42 -7.50 5.97 10.18
N TRP A 43 -6.44 6.65 9.76
CA TRP A 43 -6.30 7.21 8.41
C TRP A 43 -6.33 6.10 7.37
N LEU A 44 -5.60 4.99 7.53
CA LEU A 44 -5.61 3.88 6.55
C LEU A 44 -7.02 3.28 6.38
N VAL A 45 -7.78 3.13 7.46
CA VAL A 45 -9.14 2.58 7.42
C VAL A 45 -10.13 3.48 6.69
N LEU A 46 -10.01 4.80 6.81
CA LEU A 46 -10.88 5.77 6.13
C LEU A 46 -10.40 6.13 4.72
N PHE A 47 -9.09 6.13 4.50
CA PHE A 47 -8.48 6.61 3.26
C PHE A 47 -8.51 5.54 2.17
N VAL A 48 -8.35 4.25 2.49
CA VAL A 48 -8.47 3.15 1.52
C VAL A 48 -9.84 3.10 0.83
N PRO A 49 -11.00 3.17 1.53
CA PRO A 49 -12.29 3.21 0.85
C PRO A 49 -12.50 4.49 0.05
N LEU A 50 -11.96 5.64 0.49
CA LEU A 50 -12.00 6.89 -0.28
C LEU A 50 -11.19 6.79 -1.58
N LEU A 51 -10.00 6.18 -1.51
CA LEU A 51 -9.14 5.91 -2.66
C LEU A 51 -9.77 4.93 -3.65
N ALA A 52 -10.49 3.93 -3.14
CA ALA A 52 -11.26 3.00 -3.96
C ALA A 52 -12.44 3.71 -4.66
N LEU A 53 -13.10 4.64 -3.97
CA LEU A 53 -14.16 5.47 -4.56
C LEU A 53 -13.63 6.37 -5.68
N LEU A 54 -12.46 6.98 -5.50
CA LEU A 54 -11.81 7.79 -6.55
C LEU A 54 -11.51 6.97 -7.80
N LEU A 55 -11.08 5.71 -7.63
CA LEU A 55 -10.86 4.80 -8.74
C LEU A 55 -12.15 4.51 -9.52
N VAL A 56 -13.28 4.37 -8.81
CA VAL A 56 -14.60 4.24 -9.44
C VAL A 56 -14.99 5.51 -10.19
N LEU A 57 -14.63 6.69 -9.69
CA LEU A 57 -14.90 7.96 -10.36
C LEU A 57 -14.11 8.09 -11.67
N ASP A 58 -12.81 7.77 -11.67
CA ASP A 58 -12.01 7.77 -12.90
C ASP A 58 -12.58 6.82 -13.95
N ALA A 59 -13.05 5.64 -13.52
CA ALA A 59 -13.66 4.66 -14.42
C ALA A 59 -15.02 5.09 -14.99
N ARG A 60 -15.69 6.07 -14.40
CA ARG A 60 -17.04 6.51 -14.80
C ARG A 60 -17.06 7.86 -15.49
N LEU A 61 -16.16 8.75 -15.10
CA LEU A 61 -16.12 10.13 -15.59
C LEU A 61 -15.07 10.31 -16.69
N GLU A 62 -14.18 9.34 -16.88
CA GLU A 62 -13.11 9.35 -17.88
C GLU A 62 -12.39 10.71 -17.98
N PRO A 63 -11.88 11.23 -16.84
CA PRO A 63 -11.22 12.53 -16.85
C PRO A 63 -10.00 12.52 -17.78
N PRO A 64 -9.61 13.69 -18.33
CA PRO A 64 -8.47 13.80 -19.24
C PRO A 64 -7.13 13.44 -18.59
N VAL A 65 -7.10 13.35 -17.25
CA VAL A 65 -5.95 12.95 -16.44
C VAL A 65 -6.43 11.87 -15.48
N PHE A 66 -5.62 10.85 -15.26
CA PHE A 66 -5.95 9.76 -14.34
C PHE A 66 -5.74 10.22 -12.88
N VAL A 67 -6.79 10.78 -12.27
CA VAL A 67 -6.75 11.47 -10.97
C VAL A 67 -6.35 10.52 -9.84
N SER A 68 -6.83 9.28 -9.87
CA SER A 68 -6.51 8.24 -8.90
C SER A 68 -5.02 7.97 -8.85
N GLY A 69 -4.31 7.97 -9.98
CA GLY A 69 -2.85 7.82 -10.00
C GLY A 69 -2.15 8.86 -9.11
N LEU A 70 -2.56 10.12 -9.20
CA LEU A 70 -2.01 11.21 -8.38
C LEU A 70 -2.37 11.08 -6.90
N VAL A 71 -3.64 10.78 -6.60
CA VAL A 71 -4.09 10.69 -5.22
C VAL A 71 -3.43 9.50 -4.51
N TRP A 72 -3.34 8.35 -5.18
CA TRP A 72 -2.63 7.18 -4.66
C TRP A 72 -1.12 7.43 -4.52
N ALA A 73 -0.49 8.12 -5.47
CA ALA A 73 0.91 8.52 -5.33
C ALA A 73 1.15 9.39 -4.09
N GLY A 74 0.28 10.40 -3.88
CA GLY A 74 0.31 11.25 -2.69
C GLY A 74 0.10 10.46 -1.40
N ALA A 75 -0.81 9.49 -1.41
CA ALA A 75 -1.08 8.60 -0.28
C ALA A 75 0.14 7.78 0.12
N VAL A 76 0.78 7.13 -0.86
CA VAL A 76 1.98 6.31 -0.65
C VAL A 76 3.13 7.16 -0.14
N TRP A 77 3.31 8.35 -0.70
CA TRP A 77 4.35 9.28 -0.25
C TRP A 77 4.12 9.80 1.17
N LEU A 78 2.88 10.13 1.53
CA LEU A 78 2.51 10.50 2.90
C LEU A 78 2.73 9.34 3.87
N TYR A 79 2.39 8.12 3.47
CA TYR A 79 2.64 6.91 4.26
C TYR A 79 4.15 6.70 4.53
N GLU A 80 5.01 6.85 3.52
CA GLU A 80 6.47 6.76 3.71
C GLU A 80 6.96 7.78 4.72
N ARG A 81 6.53 9.04 4.63
CA ARG A 81 6.92 10.08 5.58
C ARG A 81 6.39 9.84 6.98
N ALA A 82 5.15 9.36 7.09
CA ALA A 82 4.50 9.09 8.36
C ALA A 82 5.14 7.93 9.12
N THR A 83 5.75 6.98 8.42
CA THR A 83 6.42 5.81 9.01
C THR A 83 7.89 6.05 9.37
N GLY A 84 8.32 7.31 9.41
CA GLY A 84 9.70 7.72 9.75
C GLY A 84 10.60 7.93 8.53
N GLY A 85 10.11 7.64 7.33
CA GLY A 85 10.83 7.82 6.07
C GLY A 85 12.02 6.87 5.88
N GLY A 86 12.77 7.10 4.80
CA GLY A 86 14.02 6.39 4.48
C GLY A 86 13.87 5.18 3.57
N ARG A 87 12.64 4.71 3.36
CA ARG A 87 12.31 3.56 2.53
C ARG A 87 12.11 3.98 1.08
N ARG A 88 13.20 3.96 0.30
CA ARG A 88 13.23 4.49 -1.08
C ARG A 88 12.26 3.78 -2.03
N HIS A 89 11.99 2.50 -1.82
CA HIS A 89 11.06 1.72 -2.64
C HIS A 89 9.63 2.27 -2.62
N TRP A 90 9.15 2.78 -1.48
CA TRP A 90 7.83 3.44 -1.42
C TRP A 90 7.78 4.73 -2.22
N ARG A 91 8.90 5.49 -2.29
CA ARG A 91 8.98 6.69 -3.15
C ARG A 91 8.98 6.33 -4.64
N LEU A 92 9.65 5.23 -5.01
CA LEU A 92 9.63 4.73 -6.38
C LEU A 92 8.22 4.30 -6.79
N LEU A 93 7.49 3.63 -5.89
CA LEU A 93 6.08 3.29 -6.13
C LEU A 93 5.21 4.54 -6.28
N ALA A 94 5.35 5.52 -5.39
CA ALA A 94 4.63 6.79 -5.50
C ALA A 94 4.92 7.50 -6.83
N LEU A 95 6.19 7.54 -7.25
CA LEU A 95 6.58 8.11 -8.54
C LEU A 95 5.97 7.34 -9.71
N ALA A 96 6.04 6.00 -9.69
CA ALA A 96 5.45 5.16 -10.74
C ALA A 96 3.94 5.41 -10.88
N LEU A 97 3.22 5.51 -9.77
CA LEU A 97 1.78 5.84 -9.76
C LEU A 97 1.50 7.26 -10.27
N ALA A 98 2.34 8.24 -9.94
CA ALA A 98 2.20 9.61 -10.43
C ALA A 98 2.42 9.71 -11.95
N LEU A 99 3.36 8.92 -12.49
CA LEU A 99 3.66 8.87 -13.92
C LEU A 99 2.52 8.24 -14.75
N LEU A 100 1.58 7.55 -14.11
CA LEU A 100 0.37 7.06 -14.78
C LEU A 100 -0.62 8.18 -15.09
N ALA A 101 -0.62 9.27 -14.31
CA ALA A 101 -1.58 10.36 -14.44
C ALA A 101 -1.69 10.97 -15.86
N PRO A 102 -0.58 11.29 -16.57
CA PRO A 102 -0.66 11.87 -17.90
C PRO A 102 -0.91 10.85 -19.03
N LEU A 103 -0.92 9.55 -18.77
CA LEU A 103 -1.03 8.53 -19.83
C LEU A 103 -2.31 8.62 -20.68
N PRO A 104 -3.49 8.99 -20.15
CA PRO A 104 -4.68 9.21 -20.97
C PRO A 104 -4.46 10.30 -22.05
N LEU A 105 -3.64 11.31 -21.77
CA LEU A 105 -3.28 12.36 -22.75
C LEU A 105 -2.45 11.82 -23.93
N LEU A 106 -1.80 10.66 -23.74
CA LEU A 106 -1.03 9.97 -24.77
C LEU A 106 -1.88 8.95 -25.55
N GLY A 107 -3.19 8.91 -25.31
CA GLY A 107 -4.13 8.01 -25.99
C GLY A 107 -4.26 6.62 -25.36
N VAL A 108 -3.80 6.43 -24.12
CA VAL A 108 -4.05 5.18 -23.39
C VAL A 108 -5.53 5.09 -23.04
N SER A 109 -6.19 3.98 -23.39
CA SER A 109 -7.61 3.81 -23.14
C SER A 109 -7.92 3.63 -21.64
N PRO A 110 -9.13 3.99 -21.17
CA PRO A 110 -9.52 3.85 -19.77
C PRO A 110 -9.38 2.41 -19.23
N ASP A 111 -9.73 1.40 -20.03
CA ASP A 111 -9.62 -0.01 -19.65
C ASP A 111 -8.16 -0.43 -19.41
N TRP A 112 -7.27 -0.07 -20.34
CA TRP A 112 -5.83 -0.31 -20.19
C TRP A 112 -5.25 0.46 -19.02
N MET A 113 -5.71 1.69 -18.80
CA MET A 113 -5.28 2.52 -17.67
C MET A 113 -5.63 1.86 -16.34
N MET A 114 -6.84 1.32 -16.21
CA MET A 114 -7.26 0.59 -15.01
C MET A 114 -6.38 -0.65 -14.77
N SER A 115 -6.16 -1.47 -15.80
CA SER A 115 -5.31 -2.66 -15.69
C SER A 115 -3.86 -2.31 -15.35
N LEU A 116 -3.31 -1.28 -15.98
CA LEU A 116 -1.95 -0.80 -15.73
C LEU A 116 -1.81 -0.27 -14.30
N PHE A 117 -2.77 0.53 -13.84
CA PHE A 117 -2.81 1.04 -12.48
C PHE A 117 -2.87 -0.09 -11.45
N LEU A 118 -3.80 -1.03 -11.61
CA LEU A 118 -3.94 -2.17 -10.69
C LEU A 118 -2.70 -3.06 -10.71
N GLY A 119 -2.07 -3.26 -11.87
CA GLY A 119 -0.82 -3.98 -12.02
C GLY A 119 0.34 -3.30 -11.29
N VAL A 120 0.54 -2.01 -11.51
CA VAL A 120 1.60 -1.22 -10.84
C VAL A 120 1.36 -1.16 -9.34
N LEU A 121 0.13 -0.90 -8.91
CA LEU A 121 -0.22 -0.85 -7.49
C LEU A 121 -0.04 -2.22 -6.83
N GLY A 122 -0.55 -3.29 -7.42
CA GLY A 122 -0.48 -4.64 -6.86
C GLY A 122 0.94 -5.19 -6.79
N LEU A 123 1.67 -5.17 -7.91
CA LEU A 123 3.06 -5.64 -7.95
C LEU A 123 3.97 -4.74 -7.14
N GLY A 124 3.78 -3.42 -7.23
CA GLY A 124 4.56 -2.44 -6.48
C GLY A 124 4.35 -2.59 -4.97
N TYR A 125 3.11 -2.77 -4.51
CA TYR A 125 2.80 -3.00 -3.10
C TYR A 125 3.41 -4.31 -2.60
N ALA A 126 3.27 -5.40 -3.36
CA ALA A 126 3.87 -6.69 -3.00
C ALA A 126 5.41 -6.61 -2.91
N ALA A 127 6.05 -5.97 -3.89
CA ALA A 127 7.50 -5.77 -3.89
C ALA A 127 7.94 -4.89 -2.71
N CYS A 128 7.23 -3.80 -2.43
CA CYS A 128 7.52 -2.92 -1.29
C CYS A 128 7.36 -3.64 0.04
N GLY A 129 6.30 -4.45 0.21
CA GLY A 129 6.08 -5.25 1.41
C GLY A 129 7.16 -6.32 1.62
N MET A 130 7.63 -6.94 0.54
CA MET A 130 8.75 -7.90 0.59
C MET A 130 10.06 -7.21 0.99
N LEU A 131 10.37 -6.04 0.41
CA LEU A 131 11.55 -5.26 0.78
C LEU A 131 11.47 -4.78 2.23
N ASP A 132 10.30 -4.31 2.69
CA ASP A 132 10.06 -3.96 4.08
C ASP A 132 10.31 -5.15 5.01
N HIS A 133 9.84 -6.34 4.65
CA HIS A 133 10.10 -7.55 5.42
C HIS A 133 11.59 -7.87 5.51
N LEU A 134 12.32 -7.78 4.40
CA LEU A 134 13.77 -8.00 4.37
C LEU A 134 14.55 -6.95 5.17
N GLU A 135 14.11 -5.69 5.20
CA GLU A 135 14.73 -4.64 6.02
C GLU A 135 14.42 -4.85 7.51
N LEU A 136 13.18 -5.16 7.87
CA LEU A 136 12.75 -5.37 9.25
C LEU A 136 13.44 -6.59 9.88
N THR A 137 13.50 -7.71 9.15
CA THR A 137 14.17 -8.95 9.60
C THR A 137 15.68 -8.77 9.84
N ARG A 138 16.32 -7.79 9.18
CA ARG A 138 17.74 -7.46 9.40
C ARG A 138 17.97 -6.61 10.65
N ILE A 139 16.98 -5.80 11.03
CA ILE A 139 17.11 -4.81 12.12
C ILE A 139 16.59 -5.37 13.44
N LEU A 140 15.50 -6.14 13.39
CA LEU A 140 14.85 -6.68 14.57
C LEU A 140 15.36 -8.08 14.88
N PRO A 141 16.04 -8.32 16.01
CA PRO A 141 16.32 -9.67 16.45
C PRO A 141 15.00 -10.37 16.81
N PRO A 142 14.81 -11.64 16.44
CA PRO A 142 13.64 -12.41 16.88
C PRO A 142 13.64 -12.54 18.40
N VAL A 143 12.45 -12.58 19.00
CA VAL A 143 12.32 -12.90 20.43
C VAL A 143 12.78 -14.35 20.61
N LYS A 144 13.80 -14.56 21.45
CA LYS A 144 14.18 -15.91 21.89
C LYS A 144 13.29 -16.27 23.06
N ASP A 145 12.69 -17.46 23.04
CA ASP A 145 12.13 -18.05 24.26
C ASP A 145 13.27 -18.31 25.27
N ASP A 146 12.94 -18.35 26.56
CA ASP A 146 13.89 -18.51 27.68
C ASP A 146 14.78 -19.77 27.55
N ASP A 147 14.42 -20.72 26.68
CA ASP A 147 15.16 -21.95 26.38
C ASP A 147 16.19 -21.81 25.23
N GLY A 148 16.31 -20.63 24.61
CA GLY A 148 17.34 -20.34 23.61
C GLY A 148 17.10 -20.93 22.21
N THR A 149 15.99 -21.62 21.97
CA THR A 149 15.57 -22.07 20.64
C THR A 149 14.81 -20.96 19.92
N ALA A 150 15.29 -20.56 18.75
CA ALA A 150 14.53 -19.69 17.85
C ALA A 150 13.34 -20.48 17.25
N LEU A 151 12.17 -19.85 17.21
CA LEU A 151 10.98 -20.35 16.50
C LEU A 151 11.20 -20.42 14.99
#